data_AF-Q4A9F5-F1
#
_entry.id   AF-Q4A9F5-F1
#
_cell.length_a   1.000
_cell.length_b   1.000
_cell.length_c   1.000
_cell.angle_alpha   90.00
_cell.angle_beta   90.00
_cell.angle_gamma   90.00
#
_symmetry.space_group_name_H-M   'P 1'
#
loop_
_entity.id
_entity.type
_entity.pdbx_description
1 polymer ?
#
loop_
_entity_poly.entity_id
_entity_poly.type
_entity_poly.pdbx_seq_one_letter_code
_entity_poly.pdbx_strand_id
1 'polypeptide(L)'
;MKKEKKLDHLTELQYKVTQQNFTEPAFDNLYNNNYQEGVYVDIVDGTPLFLSIYKYDSGSGWPSFSKPIDENLIVEVLDFSASLTRIEVRSKNADSHLGHVFSDGPKQFGGRRYCINSASLKFIPKSELKSHNLGHLLEFFK
;
A
#
# COMPACT_ATOMS: atom_id res chain seq x y z
N MET A 1 -0.54 22.05 -4.13
CA MET A 1 -1.97 22.02 -3.79
C MET A 1 -2.32 20.61 -3.35
N LYS A 2 -2.76 20.41 -2.09
CA LYS A 2 -3.34 19.13 -1.66
C LYS A 2 -4.63 18.93 -2.46
N LYS A 3 -4.78 17.81 -3.19
CA LYS A 3 -6.07 17.46 -3.80
C LYS A 3 -7.11 17.36 -2.68
N GLU A 4 -8.30 17.86 -2.93
CA GLU A 4 -9.42 17.74 -2.00
C GLU A 4 -9.75 16.24 -1.83
N LYS A 5 -9.73 15.73 -0.59
CA LYS A 5 -9.99 14.31 -0.31
C LYS A 5 -11.48 14.05 -0.49
N LYS A 6 -11.87 13.37 -1.57
CA LYS A 6 -13.21 12.76 -1.65
C LYS A 6 -13.17 11.45 -0.87
N LEU A 7 -14.03 11.33 0.15
CA LEU A 7 -14.05 10.16 1.04
C LEU A 7 -15.38 9.40 0.98
N ASP A 8 -16.42 9.98 0.37
CA ASP A 8 -17.79 9.44 0.32
C ASP A 8 -17.89 8.10 -0.43
N HIS A 9 -16.89 7.78 -1.26
CA HIS A 9 -16.82 6.52 -1.99
C HIS A 9 -16.15 5.39 -1.20
N LEU A 10 -15.59 5.68 -0.03
CA LEU A 10 -14.92 4.68 0.81
C LEU A 10 -15.95 3.86 1.58
N THR A 11 -15.69 2.57 1.71
CA THR A 11 -16.39 1.75 2.69
C THR A 11 -15.98 2.14 4.11
N GLU A 12 -16.76 1.71 5.11
CA GLU A 12 -16.44 1.98 6.52
C GLU A 12 -15.05 1.45 6.90
N LEU A 13 -14.68 0.25 6.45
CA LEU A 13 -13.35 -0.31 6.71
C LEU A 13 -12.24 0.51 6.05
N GLN A 14 -12.42 0.91 4.78
CA GLN A 14 -11.44 1.73 4.06
C GLN A 14 -11.26 3.09 4.73
N TYR A 15 -12.35 3.71 5.20
CA TYR A 15 -12.29 4.96 5.95
C TYR A 15 -11.56 4.78 7.28
N LYS A 16 -11.91 3.75 8.07
CA LYS A 16 -11.24 3.43 9.34
C LYS A 16 -9.76 3.21 9.15
N VAL A 17 -9.37 2.42 8.15
CA VAL A 17 -7.95 2.16 7.86
C VAL A 17 -7.24 3.44 7.46
N THR A 18 -7.71 4.13 6.42
CA THR A 18 -6.97 5.25 5.83
C THR A 18 -6.99 6.52 6.67
N GLN A 19 -8.09 6.81 7.38
CA GLN A 19 -8.27 8.07 8.11
C GLN A 19 -8.16 7.94 9.64
N GLN A 20 -8.37 6.73 10.19
CA GLN A 20 -8.36 6.49 11.63
C GLN A 20 -7.25 5.52 12.07
N ASN A 21 -6.30 5.23 11.18
CA ASN A 21 -5.14 4.37 11.42
C ASN A 21 -5.52 2.96 11.91
N PHE A 22 -6.70 2.48 11.52
CA PHE A 22 -7.14 1.12 11.84
C PHE A 22 -6.29 0.10 11.08
N THR A 23 -6.13 -1.09 11.65
CA THR A 23 -5.48 -2.22 11.00
C THR A 23 -6.53 -3.29 10.71
N GLU A 24 -6.67 -3.68 9.44
CA GLU A 24 -7.61 -4.75 9.05
C GLU A 24 -7.16 -6.11 9.60
N PRO A 25 -8.07 -7.09 9.77
CA PRO A 25 -7.68 -8.40 10.27
C PRO A 25 -6.66 -9.11 9.38
N ALA A 26 -5.69 -9.79 10.01
CA ALA A 26 -4.71 -10.61 9.31
C ALA A 26 -5.41 -11.77 8.58
N PHE A 27 -4.94 -12.09 7.37
CA PHE A 27 -5.42 -13.17 6.49
C PHE A 27 -6.86 -13.04 5.98
N ASP A 28 -7.69 -12.21 6.61
CA ASP A 28 -9.05 -11.88 6.18
C ASP A 28 -9.08 -10.51 5.50
N ASN A 29 -8.43 -10.44 4.34
CA ASN A 29 -8.39 -9.25 3.52
C ASN A 29 -8.16 -9.57 2.04
N LEU A 30 -8.45 -8.59 1.19
CA LEU A 30 -8.58 -8.80 -0.25
C LEU A 30 -7.25 -9.09 -0.94
N TYR A 31 -6.14 -8.52 -0.47
CA TYR A 31 -4.89 -8.49 -1.23
C TYR A 31 -3.74 -9.28 -0.61
N ASN A 32 -3.88 -9.87 0.58
CA ASN A 32 -2.87 -10.76 1.14
C ASN A 32 -2.45 -11.84 0.14
N ASN A 33 -3.42 -12.55 -0.44
CA ASN A 33 -3.18 -13.65 -1.39
C ASN A 33 -3.24 -13.23 -2.88
N ASN A 34 -3.29 -11.93 -3.18
CA ASN A 34 -3.25 -11.46 -4.57
C ASN A 34 -1.80 -11.43 -5.08
N TYR A 35 -1.51 -12.18 -6.15
CA TYR A 35 -0.20 -12.21 -6.83
C TYR A 35 -0.31 -11.95 -8.34
N GLN A 36 -1.44 -11.39 -8.80
CA GLN A 36 -1.61 -11.00 -10.19
C GLN A 36 -0.68 -9.84 -10.55
N GLU A 37 -0.26 -9.75 -11.82
CA GLU A 37 0.50 -8.61 -12.31
C GLU A 37 -0.36 -7.34 -12.32
N GLY A 38 0.12 -6.28 -11.67
CA GLY A 38 -0.59 -5.00 -11.63
C GLY A 38 -0.03 -4.01 -10.63
N VAL A 39 -0.78 -2.94 -10.42
CA VAL A 39 -0.37 -1.79 -9.60
C VAL A 39 -1.36 -1.61 -8.47
N TYR A 40 -0.85 -1.36 -7.27
CA TYR A 40 -1.66 -0.97 -6.12
C TYR A 40 -1.59 0.54 -5.97
N VAL A 41 -2.75 1.18 -6.08
CA VAL A 41 -2.92 2.63 -5.93
C VAL A 41 -3.57 2.94 -4.59
N ASP A 42 -3.37 4.15 -4.06
CA ASP A 42 -4.12 4.65 -2.91
C ASP A 42 -5.62 4.66 -3.24
N ILE A 43 -6.43 4.07 -2.36
CA ILE A 43 -7.89 4.01 -2.53
C ILE A 43 -8.55 5.40 -2.50
N VAL A 44 -7.90 6.40 -1.90
CA VAL A 44 -8.44 7.76 -1.70
C VAL A 44 -8.26 8.62 -2.95
N ASP A 45 -7.05 8.66 -3.52
CA ASP A 45 -6.72 9.60 -4.60
C ASP A 45 -6.21 8.95 -5.90
N GLY A 46 -6.03 7.63 -5.91
CA GLY A 46 -5.55 6.87 -7.06
C GLY A 46 -4.06 6.99 -7.34
N THR A 47 -3.27 7.58 -6.45
CA THR A 47 -1.80 7.66 -6.57
C THR A 47 -1.21 6.24 -6.59
N PRO A 48 -0.39 5.85 -7.59
CA PRO A 48 0.32 4.58 -7.57
C PRO A 48 1.31 4.50 -6.42
N LEU A 49 1.23 3.45 -5.60
CA LEU A 49 2.08 3.29 -4.41
C LEU A 49 2.99 2.08 -4.50
N PHE A 50 2.48 0.94 -4.98
CA PHE A 50 3.24 -0.31 -5.03
C PHE A 50 3.02 -1.05 -6.35
N LEU A 51 4.05 -1.77 -6.79
CA LEU A 51 3.99 -2.67 -7.94
C LEU A 51 3.91 -4.12 -7.45
N SER A 52 3.13 -4.96 -8.13
CA SER A 52 3.01 -6.38 -7.75
C SER A 52 4.34 -7.14 -7.88
N ILE A 53 5.28 -6.69 -8.73
CA ILE A 53 6.63 -7.27 -8.84
C ILE A 53 7.47 -7.16 -7.56
N TYR A 54 7.09 -6.23 -6.66
CA TYR A 54 7.72 -6.07 -5.35
C TYR A 54 6.91 -6.70 -4.23
N LYS A 55 5.73 -7.24 -4.54
CA LYS A 55 4.91 -7.97 -3.59
C LYS A 55 5.46 -9.38 -3.39
N TYR A 56 5.44 -9.87 -2.16
CA TYR A 56 5.86 -11.23 -1.83
C TYR A 56 5.04 -11.77 -0.65
N ASP A 57 5.06 -13.09 -0.46
CA ASP A 57 4.47 -13.72 0.71
C ASP A 57 5.42 -13.55 1.91
N SER A 58 5.01 -12.75 2.89
CA SER A 58 5.77 -12.60 4.12
C SER A 58 5.27 -13.49 5.26
N GLY A 59 4.16 -14.23 5.07
CA GLY A 59 3.45 -14.95 6.13
C GLY A 59 2.82 -14.06 7.21
N SER A 60 2.77 -12.74 7.02
CA SER A 60 2.24 -11.80 8.04
C SER A 60 0.72 -11.74 8.07
N GLY A 61 0.05 -12.09 6.96
CA GLY A 61 -1.39 -11.98 6.80
C GLY A 61 -1.86 -10.67 6.16
N TRP A 62 -0.96 -9.79 5.75
CA TRP A 62 -1.26 -8.58 4.97
C TRP A 62 -0.42 -8.51 3.70
N PRO A 63 -0.89 -7.82 2.63
CA PRO A 63 -0.09 -7.61 1.46
C PRO A 63 1.23 -6.94 1.83
N SER A 64 2.32 -7.62 1.46
CA SER A 64 3.67 -7.24 1.86
C SER A 64 4.52 -6.93 0.63
N PHE A 65 5.19 -5.78 0.65
CA PHE A 65 6.03 -5.30 -0.44
C PHE A 65 7.46 -5.07 0.05
N SER A 66 8.45 -5.30 -0.81
CA SER A 66 9.84 -5.01 -0.47
C SER A 66 10.18 -3.52 -0.55
N LYS A 67 9.51 -2.79 -1.44
CA LYS A 67 9.66 -1.34 -1.62
C LYS A 67 8.44 -0.70 -2.30
N PRO A 68 8.20 0.62 -2.11
CA PRO A 68 7.23 1.37 -2.90
C PRO A 68 7.70 1.55 -4.34
N ILE A 69 6.82 2.06 -5.19
CA ILE A 69 7.15 2.45 -6.56
C ILE A 69 8.13 3.63 -6.59
N ASP A 70 7.98 4.56 -5.65
CA ASP A 70 8.86 5.71 -5.43
C ASP A 70 8.80 6.07 -3.93
N GLU A 71 9.97 6.20 -3.29
CA GLU A 71 10.09 6.58 -1.88
C GLU A 71 9.51 7.97 -1.62
N ASN A 72 9.52 8.85 -2.62
CA ASN A 72 8.95 10.19 -2.51
C ASN A 72 7.42 10.21 -2.41
N LEU A 73 6.74 9.09 -2.60
CA LEU A 73 5.28 8.97 -2.46
C LEU A 73 4.85 8.44 -1.10
N ILE A 74 5.80 8.05 -0.25
CA ILE A 74 5.59 7.51 1.08
C ILE A 74 6.09 8.50 2.13
N VAL A 75 5.39 8.55 3.26
CA VAL A 75 5.83 9.24 4.48
C VAL A 75 5.98 8.18 5.57
N GLU A 76 7.14 8.15 6.20
CA GLU A 76 7.45 7.29 7.34
C GLU A 76 7.35 8.10 8.64
N VAL A 77 6.57 7.62 9.60
CA VAL A 77 6.32 8.30 10.88
C VAL A 77 6.57 7.35 12.04
N LEU A 78 7.22 7.81 13.10
CA LEU A 78 7.38 7.00 14.31
C LEU A 78 6.02 6.80 14.98
N ASP A 79 5.67 5.55 15.25
CA ASP A 79 4.42 5.13 15.87
C ASP A 79 4.67 4.48 17.24
N PHE A 80 4.08 5.09 18.27
CA PHE A 80 4.16 4.66 19.67
C PHE A 80 2.81 4.13 20.20
N SER A 81 1.83 3.90 19.33
CA SER A 81 0.48 3.44 19.72
C SER A 81 0.45 2.00 20.25
N ALA A 82 1.49 1.21 20.00
CA ALA A 82 1.63 -0.17 20.44
C ALA A 82 2.79 -0.33 21.44
N SER A 83 2.88 -1.49 22.10
CA SER A 83 3.95 -1.81 23.06
C SER A 83 5.35 -1.81 22.45
N LEU A 84 5.45 -1.89 21.13
CA LEU A 84 6.69 -1.81 20.36
C LEU A 84 6.65 -0.58 19.48
N THR A 85 7.73 0.19 19.46
CA THR A 85 7.91 1.29 18.50
C THR A 85 7.93 0.73 17.08
N ARG A 86 7.08 1.28 16.21
CA ARG A 86 7.00 0.91 14.79
C ARG A 86 7.21 2.15 13.92
N ILE A 87 7.38 1.92 12.62
CA ILE A 87 7.39 2.99 11.62
C ILE A 87 6.10 2.86 10.81
N GLU A 88 5.18 3.80 11.01
CA GLU A 88 3.97 3.96 10.22
C GLU A 88 4.31 4.39 8.80
N VAL A 89 3.58 3.86 7.83
CA VAL A 89 3.67 4.19 6.41
C VAL A 89 2.38 4.90 6.00
N ARG A 90 2.51 6.11 5.47
CA ARG A 90 1.40 6.92 4.94
C ARG A 90 1.65 7.32 3.49
N SER A 91 0.59 7.52 2.71
CA SER A 91 0.73 8.09 1.37
C SER A 91 0.98 9.59 1.46
N LYS A 92 1.88 10.13 0.65
CA LYS A 92 2.25 11.56 0.73
C LYS A 92 1.14 12.50 0.26
N ASN A 93 0.41 12.09 -0.78
CA ASN A 93 -0.55 12.96 -1.45
C ASN A 93 -1.89 13.02 -0.71
N ALA A 94 -2.43 11.86 -0.35
CA ALA A 94 -3.70 11.74 0.35
C ALA A 94 -3.54 11.65 1.87
N ASP A 95 -2.32 11.54 2.41
CA ASP A 95 -2.10 11.35 3.85
C ASP A 95 -2.97 10.21 4.39
N SER A 96 -3.05 9.11 3.63
CA SER A 96 -3.76 7.89 4.00
C SER A 96 -2.84 7.02 4.85
N HIS A 97 -3.30 6.53 5.99
CA HIS A 97 -2.62 5.44 6.68
C HIS A 97 -2.65 4.19 5.79
N LEU A 98 -1.47 3.64 5.52
CA LEU A 98 -1.30 2.45 4.69
C LEU A 98 -1.00 1.23 5.55
N GLY A 99 -0.10 1.37 6.52
CA GLY A 99 0.32 0.28 7.40
C GLY A 99 1.65 0.60 8.06
N HIS A 100 2.57 -0.36 8.10
CA HIS A 100 3.87 -0.21 8.75
C HIS A 100 5.01 -0.80 7.92
N VAL A 101 6.22 -0.30 8.15
CA VAL A 101 7.44 -0.83 7.55
C VAL A 101 8.37 -1.39 8.61
N PHE A 102 8.94 -2.55 8.31
CA PHE A 102 9.84 -3.31 9.19
C PHE A 102 11.17 -3.57 8.48
N SER A 103 12.23 -3.81 9.26
CA SER A 103 13.59 -4.11 8.77
C SER A 103 13.89 -5.61 8.70
N ASP A 104 12.85 -6.45 8.62
CA ASP A 104 12.89 -7.91 8.59
C ASP A 104 12.55 -8.48 7.19
N GLY A 105 12.60 -7.63 6.16
CA GLY A 105 12.30 -8.02 4.79
C GLY A 105 13.44 -8.77 4.08
N PRO A 106 13.23 -9.24 2.83
CA PRO A 106 14.25 -9.93 2.06
C PRO A 106 15.48 -9.05 1.82
N LYS A 107 16.65 -9.50 2.29
CA LYS A 107 17.91 -8.75 2.18
C LYS A 107 18.28 -8.39 0.73
N GLN A 108 17.98 -9.27 -0.21
CA GLN A 108 18.22 -9.04 -1.65
C GLN A 108 17.45 -7.84 -2.23
N PHE A 109 16.41 -7.37 -1.55
CA PHE A 109 15.59 -6.22 -1.95
C PHE A 109 15.74 -5.02 -0.98
N GLY A 110 16.82 -4.97 -0.21
CA GLY A 110 17.09 -3.88 0.73
C GLY A 110 16.64 -4.15 2.17
N GLY A 111 16.09 -5.33 2.46
CA GLY A 111 15.78 -5.75 3.84
C GLY A 111 14.55 -5.10 4.46
N ARG A 112 13.77 -4.33 3.68
CA ARG A 112 12.54 -3.68 4.14
C ARG A 112 11.32 -4.54 3.82
N ARG A 113 10.34 -4.52 4.72
CA ARG A 113 9.01 -5.13 4.56
C ARG A 113 7.94 -4.09 4.83
N TYR A 114 7.28 -3.64 3.78
CA TYR A 114 6.10 -2.79 3.85
C TYR A 114 4.87 -3.67 3.99
N CYS A 115 4.34 -3.74 5.21
CA CYS A 115 3.15 -4.50 5.57
C CYS A 115 1.94 -3.55 5.52
N ILE A 116 1.12 -3.68 4.47
CA ILE A 116 0.11 -2.67 4.12
C ILE A 116 -1.29 -3.24 4.27
N ASN A 117 -2.25 -2.43 4.68
CA ASN A 117 -3.66 -2.81 4.71
C ASN A 117 -4.22 -2.81 3.29
N SER A 118 -4.85 -3.91 2.88
CA SER A 118 -5.59 -4.04 1.61
C SER A 118 -6.65 -2.97 1.47
N ALA A 119 -7.36 -2.64 2.56
CA ALA A 119 -8.39 -1.60 2.57
C ALA A 119 -7.83 -0.17 2.34
N SER A 120 -6.51 0.03 2.37
CA SER A 120 -5.90 1.30 1.96
C SER A 120 -5.58 1.36 0.46
N LEU A 121 -5.75 0.24 -0.25
CA LEU A 121 -5.31 0.07 -1.63
C LEU A 121 -6.49 -0.22 -2.56
N LYS A 122 -6.28 0.11 -3.84
CA LYS A 122 -7.03 -0.46 -4.97
C LYS A 122 -6.05 -1.12 -5.93
N PHE A 123 -6.31 -2.36 -6.29
CA PHE A 123 -5.52 -3.05 -7.30
C PHE A 123 -6.04 -2.75 -8.72
N ILE A 124 -5.13 -2.38 -9.61
CA ILE A 124 -5.37 -2.23 -11.05
C ILE A 124 -4.56 -3.30 -11.79
N PRO A 125 -5.21 -4.29 -12.42
CA PRO A 125 -4.53 -5.33 -13.20
C PRO A 125 -3.68 -4.74 -14.32
N LYS A 126 -2.58 -5.41 -14.69
CA LYS A 126 -1.69 -5.02 -15.80
C LYS A 126 -2.45 -4.76 -17.10
N SER A 127 -3.47 -5.57 -17.39
CA SER A 127 -4.35 -5.43 -18.57
C SER A 127 -5.14 -4.11 -18.60
N GLU A 128 -5.37 -3.49 -17.44
CA GLU A 128 -6.20 -2.28 -17.27
C GLU A 128 -5.36 -1.02 -17.07
N LEU A 129 -4.03 -1.11 -16.99
CA LEU A 129 -3.19 0.07 -16.71
C LEU A 129 -3.37 1.19 -17.74
N LYS A 130 -3.56 0.85 -19.02
CA LYS A 130 -3.77 1.85 -20.08
C LYS A 130 -5.08 2.63 -19.90
N SER A 131 -6.19 1.94 -19.60
CA SER A 131 -7.49 2.61 -19.40
C SER A 131 -7.52 3.46 -18.13
N HIS A 132 -6.64 3.17 -17.17
CA HIS A 132 -6.46 3.95 -15.94
C HIS A 132 -5.42 5.06 -16.03
N ASN A 133 -4.91 5.41 -17.22
CA ASN A 133 -3.82 6.39 -17.42
C ASN A 133 -2.49 6.02 -16.72
N LEU A 134 -2.30 4.74 -16.41
CA LEU A 134 -1.10 4.16 -15.80
C LEU A 134 -0.25 3.39 -16.81
N GLY A 135 -0.49 3.58 -18.11
CA GLY A 135 0.18 2.81 -19.18
C GLY A 135 1.71 2.95 -19.19
N HIS A 136 2.26 4.05 -18.65
CA HIS A 136 3.71 4.23 -18.50
C HIS A 136 4.32 3.17 -17.56
N LEU A 137 3.58 2.67 -16.58
CA LEU A 137 4.04 1.66 -15.62
C LEU A 137 4.16 0.25 -16.22
N LEU A 138 3.71 0.03 -17.46
CA LEU A 138 3.88 -1.26 -18.13
C LEU A 138 5.34 -1.66 -18.31
N GLU A 139 6.26 -0.70 -18.30
CA GLU A 139 7.69 -0.97 -18.44
C GLU A 139 8.29 -1.81 -17.31
N PHE A 140 7.67 -1.81 -16.13
CA PHE A 140 8.11 -2.59 -14.98
C PHE A 140 7.73 -4.08 -15.05
N PHE A 141 6.83 -4.46 -15.97
CA PHE A 141 6.30 -5.83 -16.10
C PHE A 141 6.78 -6.53 -17.38
N LYS A 142 7.96 -6.16 -17.88
CA LYS A 142 8.57 -6.71 -19.09
C LYS A 142 9.42 -7.93 -18.78
#